data_AF-A0A2K9AR65-F1
#
_entry.id   AF-A0A2K9AR65-F1
#
_cell.length_a   1.000
_cell.length_b   1.000
_cell.length_c   1.000
_cell.angle_alpha   90.00
_cell.angle_beta   90.00
_cell.angle_gamma   90.00
#
_symmetry.space_group_name_H-M   'P 1'
#
loop_
_entity.id
_entity.type
_entity.pdbx_description
1 polymer ?
#
loop_
_entity_poly.entity_id
_entity_poly.type
_entity_poly.pdbx_seq_one_letter_code
_entity_poly.pdbx_strand_id
1 'polypeptide(L)'
;MPRLTRDSNIKVGNKEYKVEDLLKTIIYLPETDIKNYFMDLGLTIPRELRMYVLKENLREKVVETRKSRLTMADEINYRLSWFTEFCETQLENLLVFFDDERIFRNYLEDFWTDLLGYMVEKHVPAEDMKRLYDLSVQQVKKHGLVLPNLKTYNRGLKDIFYDSFGRIDGLAPQKLRPVLYKSSTLGEIRDLGTKYGVNVPRRLKKNELAEIIINELKDEGKYTEELERKIKGMSVIVMQRYAVDHDIKASTELKKEEIIEYVLKHAEETKETYFVPQSIEEYDKEVHDVSEDVVKEEPAKIEAVEEEPKAVVVETVEEVKEELVVEVKEEAEDIVVEEPVIEQEVEKVETKVETNEKPQIQYVGQSINLDELVKEIKLLREAIEKNREEKKVEVVKEVTEKEPIIQPENVVQDEIEIETLEDAQTMEVSQQEALILNSAEFYGDKKLYKKLQKKEEAAEREAFIEKQKENSTIGVDQNDDEKLPAEVRFFGKLFKRIGKILFKIIIIVVPIALILLLLFGLLTYYVTTLTFLDGIKAALNNLVYIGGRGLIDFIHHLFASIGM
;
A
#
# COMPACT_ATOMS: atom_id res chain seq x y z
N MET A 1 18.67 6.05 -22.98
CA MET A 1 18.99 7.44 -22.59
C MET A 1 20.31 7.41 -21.86
N PRO A 2 21.35 8.14 -22.29
CA PRO A 2 22.56 8.28 -21.49
C PRO A 2 22.18 9.06 -20.23
N ARG A 3 22.07 8.35 -19.09
CA ARG A 3 21.69 8.96 -17.82
C ARG A 3 22.86 9.78 -17.30
N LEU A 4 22.57 11.01 -16.90
CA LEU A 4 23.50 11.74 -16.05
C LEU A 4 23.68 10.96 -14.75
N THR A 5 24.91 10.91 -14.28
CA THR A 5 25.24 10.47 -12.93
C THR A 5 25.46 11.69 -12.05
N ARG A 6 25.51 11.50 -10.73
CA ARG A 6 25.81 12.58 -9.78
C ARG A 6 27.19 13.23 -10.04
N ASP A 7 28.12 12.46 -10.60
CA ASP A 7 29.46 12.92 -11.00
C ASP A 7 29.51 13.65 -12.35
N SER A 8 28.41 13.65 -13.11
CA SER A 8 28.37 14.31 -14.41
C SER A 8 28.42 15.82 -14.27
N ASN A 9 29.08 16.50 -15.22
CA ASN A 9 29.13 17.95 -15.28
C ASN A 9 28.05 18.49 -16.22
N ILE A 10 27.37 19.56 -15.81
CA ILE A 10 26.40 20.30 -16.63
C ILE A 10 26.72 21.79 -16.65
N LYS A 11 26.43 22.44 -17.77
CA LYS A 11 26.66 23.87 -17.95
C LYS A 11 25.55 24.70 -17.32
N VAL A 12 25.91 25.58 -16.40
CA VAL A 12 25.03 26.50 -15.67
C VAL A 12 25.56 27.92 -15.86
N GLY A 13 24.92 28.69 -16.73
CA GLY A 13 25.42 29.96 -17.24
C GLY A 13 26.77 29.81 -17.92
N ASN A 14 27.80 30.46 -17.35
CA ASN A 14 29.17 30.45 -17.88
C ASN A 14 30.09 29.43 -17.20
N LYS A 15 29.56 28.62 -16.29
CA LYS A 15 30.34 27.65 -15.50
C LYS A 15 29.80 26.25 -15.68
N GLU A 16 30.65 25.26 -15.44
CA GLU A 16 30.23 23.87 -15.30
C GLU A 16 30.14 23.51 -13.82
N TYR A 17 29.10 22.76 -13.47
CA TYR A 17 28.88 22.25 -12.13
C TYR A 17 28.66 20.75 -12.20
N LYS A 18 29.16 20.03 -11.19
CA LYS A 18 28.75 18.65 -10.97
C LYS A 18 27.27 18.61 -10.59
N VAL A 19 26.55 17.59 -11.05
CA VAL A 19 25.15 17.38 -10.65
C VAL A 19 25.02 17.31 -9.13
N GLU A 20 25.90 16.58 -8.45
CA GLU A 20 25.93 16.49 -6.99
C GLU A 20 25.97 17.86 -6.29
N ASP A 21 26.72 18.83 -6.84
CA ASP A 21 26.81 20.17 -6.25
C ASP A 21 25.51 20.96 -6.38
N LEU A 22 24.74 20.72 -7.45
CA LEU A 22 23.44 21.35 -7.65
C LEU A 22 22.39 20.74 -6.71
N LEU A 23 22.43 19.41 -6.53
CA LEU A 23 21.50 18.68 -5.64
C LEU A 23 21.58 19.17 -4.19
N LYS A 24 22.74 19.67 -3.73
CA LYS A 24 22.89 20.28 -2.39
C LYS A 24 21.92 21.43 -2.10
N THR A 25 21.30 22.02 -3.12
CA THR A 25 20.32 23.11 -2.95
C THR A 25 18.99 22.83 -3.63
N ILE A 26 18.99 22.20 -4.81
CA ILE A 26 17.79 22.03 -5.65
C ILE A 26 16.70 21.17 -4.98
N ILE A 27 17.07 20.14 -4.23
CA ILE A 27 16.10 19.23 -3.58
C ILE A 27 15.22 19.92 -2.52
N TYR A 28 15.58 21.13 -2.10
CA TYR A 28 14.83 21.92 -1.10
C TYR A 28 13.87 22.93 -1.74
N LEU A 29 13.76 22.96 -3.07
CA LEU A 29 12.81 23.81 -3.76
C LEU A 29 11.36 23.35 -3.49
N PRO A 30 10.43 24.28 -3.19
CA PRO A 30 9.02 23.95 -3.03
C PRO A 30 8.36 23.72 -4.40
N GLU A 31 7.27 22.95 -4.39
CA GLU A 31 6.52 22.58 -5.59
C GLU A 31 6.02 23.79 -6.40
N THR A 32 5.72 24.91 -5.74
CA THR A 32 5.23 26.13 -6.40
C THR A 32 6.30 26.78 -7.26
N ASP A 33 7.53 26.87 -6.76
CA ASP A 33 8.63 27.51 -7.48
C ASP A 33 9.06 26.66 -8.67
N ILE A 34 9.09 25.34 -8.49
CA ILE A 34 9.38 24.38 -9.55
C ILE A 34 8.31 24.48 -10.65
N LYS A 35 7.02 24.44 -10.26
CA LYS A 35 5.91 24.54 -11.22
C LYS A 35 6.00 25.83 -12.03
N ASN A 36 6.20 26.97 -11.38
CA ASN A 36 6.33 28.25 -12.06
C ASN A 36 7.53 28.26 -13.02
N TYR A 37 8.69 27.77 -12.57
CA TYR A 37 9.89 27.69 -13.40
C TYR A 37 9.69 26.88 -14.69
N PHE A 38 9.07 25.69 -14.60
CA PHE A 38 8.83 24.83 -15.76
C PHE A 38 7.73 25.36 -16.68
N MET A 39 6.69 26.01 -16.12
CA MET A 39 5.67 26.71 -16.90
C MET A 39 6.26 27.88 -17.70
N ASP A 40 7.14 28.67 -17.07
CA ASP A 40 7.85 29.78 -17.72
C ASP A 40 8.83 29.28 -18.80
N LEU A 41 9.43 28.11 -18.58
CA LEU A 41 10.31 27.46 -19.54
C LEU A 41 9.53 26.84 -20.72
N GLY A 42 8.23 26.59 -20.56
CA GLY A 42 7.41 25.88 -21.55
C GLY A 42 7.82 24.42 -21.73
N LEU A 43 8.46 23.81 -20.71
CA LEU A 43 8.96 22.44 -20.76
C LEU A 43 8.07 21.50 -19.94
N THR A 44 7.48 20.52 -20.61
CA THR A 44 6.70 19.45 -19.98
C THR A 44 7.50 18.16 -19.92
N ILE A 45 7.29 17.36 -18.87
CA ILE A 45 8.10 16.17 -18.56
C ILE A 45 7.26 14.91 -18.73
N PRO A 46 7.79 13.82 -19.34
CA PRO A 46 7.06 12.56 -19.42
C PRO A 46 6.86 11.99 -18.01
N ARG A 47 5.63 11.60 -17.69
CA ARG A 47 5.28 11.04 -16.37
C ARG A 47 6.10 9.78 -16.02
N GLU A 48 6.45 9.00 -17.04
CA GLU A 48 7.25 7.80 -16.92
C GLU A 48 8.62 8.04 -16.25
N LEU A 49 9.19 9.25 -16.40
CA LEU A 49 10.44 9.63 -15.73
C LEU A 49 10.28 9.58 -14.20
N ARG A 50 9.23 10.23 -13.67
CA ARG A 50 8.97 10.24 -12.23
C ARG A 50 8.59 8.87 -11.71
N MET A 51 7.79 8.12 -12.46
CA MET A 51 7.43 6.75 -12.10
C MET A 51 8.63 5.84 -12.00
N TYR A 52 9.58 5.96 -12.92
CA TYR A 52 10.82 5.18 -12.88
C TYR A 52 11.59 5.43 -11.58
N VAL A 53 11.85 6.70 -11.27
CA VAL A 53 12.61 7.09 -10.06
C VAL A 53 11.91 6.64 -8.77
N LEU A 54 10.58 6.79 -8.70
CA LEU A 54 9.79 6.31 -7.56
C LEU A 54 9.91 4.79 -7.39
N LYS A 55 9.82 4.02 -8.48
CA LYS A 55 9.94 2.55 -8.43
C LYS A 55 11.30 2.11 -7.91
N GLU A 56 12.38 2.72 -8.39
CA GLU A 56 13.73 2.35 -7.94
C GLU A 56 13.94 2.65 -6.45
N ASN A 57 13.51 3.83 -5.99
CA ASN A 57 13.67 4.24 -4.60
C ASN A 57 12.77 3.46 -3.62
N LEU A 58 11.60 2.97 -4.07
CA LEU A 58 10.66 2.23 -3.23
C LEU A 58 10.91 0.72 -3.23
N ARG A 59 11.63 0.18 -4.23
CA ARG A 59 11.78 -1.26 -4.47
C ARG A 59 12.27 -2.04 -3.26
N GLU A 60 13.38 -1.62 -2.68
CA GLU A 60 13.97 -2.29 -1.52
C GLU A 60 12.98 -2.35 -0.36
N LYS A 61 12.37 -1.20 -0.04
CA LYS A 61 11.42 -1.10 1.06
C LYS A 61 10.16 -1.94 0.85
N VAL A 62 9.70 -2.03 -0.40
CA VAL A 62 8.58 -2.90 -0.78
C VAL A 62 8.94 -4.36 -0.57
N VAL A 63 10.11 -4.79 -1.04
CA VAL A 63 10.57 -6.18 -0.88
C VAL A 63 10.71 -6.54 0.60
N GLU A 64 11.34 -5.69 1.41
CA GLU A 64 11.43 -5.87 2.87
C GLU A 64 10.04 -6.02 3.51
N THR A 65 9.12 -5.11 3.16
CA THR A 65 7.76 -5.09 3.71
C THR A 65 7.02 -6.36 3.36
N ARG A 66 7.14 -6.84 2.12
CA ARG A 66 6.53 -8.11 1.68
C ARG A 66 7.11 -9.32 2.39
N LYS A 67 8.43 -9.40 2.54
CA LYS A 67 9.12 -10.46 3.30
C LYS A 67 8.67 -10.48 4.77
N SER A 68 8.43 -9.32 5.37
CA SER A 68 7.92 -9.24 6.75
C SER A 68 6.45 -9.64 6.90
N ARG A 69 5.69 -9.68 5.80
CA ARG A 69 4.22 -9.84 5.76
C ARG A 69 3.77 -11.04 4.91
N LEU A 70 4.54 -12.13 4.94
CA LEU A 70 4.32 -13.33 4.13
C LEU A 70 3.01 -14.11 4.41
N THR A 71 2.19 -13.69 5.37
CA THR A 71 0.92 -14.36 5.64
C THR A 71 -0.09 -14.15 4.50
N MET A 72 -0.73 -15.23 4.01
CA MET A 72 -1.68 -15.21 2.89
C MET A 72 -2.89 -14.27 3.07
N ALA A 73 -3.17 -13.82 4.28
CA ALA A 73 -4.30 -12.94 4.59
C ALA A 73 -3.92 -11.45 4.68
N ASP A 74 -2.66 -11.07 4.45
CA ASP A 74 -2.27 -9.65 4.53
C ASP A 74 -2.61 -8.92 3.23
N GLU A 75 -3.66 -8.08 3.29
CA GLU A 75 -4.09 -7.20 2.20
C GLU A 75 -2.93 -6.33 1.68
N ILE A 76 -2.05 -5.85 2.55
CA ILE A 76 -0.93 -5.00 2.15
C ILE A 76 0.08 -5.81 1.33
N ASN A 77 0.38 -7.06 1.74
CA ASN A 77 1.28 -7.91 0.97
C ASN A 77 0.70 -8.22 -0.42
N TYR A 78 -0.60 -8.51 -0.50
CA TYR A 78 -1.28 -8.71 -1.78
C TYR A 78 -1.21 -7.46 -2.66
N ARG A 79 -1.49 -6.27 -2.11
CA ARG A 79 -1.39 -5.02 -2.87
C ARG A 79 0.03 -4.79 -3.39
N LEU A 80 1.04 -5.02 -2.56
CA LEU A 80 2.45 -4.83 -2.92
C LEU A 80 2.98 -5.86 -3.93
N SER A 81 2.31 -6.99 -4.15
CA SER A 81 2.68 -7.92 -5.22
C SER A 81 2.51 -7.31 -6.61
N TRP A 82 1.70 -6.25 -6.73
CA TRP A 82 1.43 -5.51 -7.96
C TRP A 82 2.38 -4.32 -8.18
N PHE A 83 3.38 -4.13 -7.31
CA PHE A 83 4.26 -2.94 -7.29
C PHE A 83 4.90 -2.60 -8.65
N THR A 84 5.31 -3.61 -9.42
CA THR A 84 5.87 -3.46 -10.78
C THR A 84 4.94 -2.72 -11.73
N GLU A 85 3.63 -2.88 -11.56
CA GLU A 85 2.60 -2.33 -12.44
C GLU A 85 1.89 -1.11 -11.83
N PHE A 86 2.32 -0.61 -10.66
CA PHE A 86 1.71 0.56 -10.05
C PHE A 86 1.75 1.78 -10.96
N CYS A 87 0.63 2.52 -10.96
CA CYS A 87 0.53 3.85 -11.56
C CYS A 87 1.22 4.89 -10.68
N GLU A 88 1.42 6.08 -11.23
CA GLU A 88 2.15 7.14 -10.51
C GLU A 88 1.50 7.51 -9.17
N THR A 89 0.18 7.69 -9.14
CA THR A 89 -0.57 8.04 -7.92
C THR A 89 -0.40 6.96 -6.84
N GLN A 90 -0.34 5.68 -7.22
CA GLN A 90 -0.07 4.60 -6.27
C GLN A 90 1.34 4.67 -5.71
N LEU A 91 2.34 5.03 -6.52
CA LEU A 91 3.72 5.21 -6.08
C LEU A 91 3.87 6.43 -5.16
N GLU A 92 3.21 7.55 -5.49
CA GLU A 92 3.13 8.74 -4.63
C GLU A 92 2.52 8.39 -3.27
N ASN A 93 1.40 7.67 -3.26
CA ASN A 93 0.73 7.22 -2.04
C ASN A 93 1.61 6.25 -1.24
N LEU A 94 2.37 5.38 -1.90
CA LEU A 94 3.26 4.43 -1.25
C LEU A 94 4.45 5.13 -0.58
N LEU A 95 5.00 6.16 -1.22
CA LEU A 95 6.05 7.01 -0.65
C LEU A 95 5.55 7.71 0.63
N VAL A 96 4.32 8.23 0.61
CA VAL A 96 3.67 8.81 1.80
C VAL A 96 3.37 7.75 2.87
N PHE A 97 2.99 6.54 2.47
CA PHE A 97 2.68 5.44 3.39
C PHE A 97 3.90 4.99 4.20
N PHE A 98 5.07 4.91 3.57
CA PHE A 98 6.30 4.56 4.29
C PHE A 98 6.81 5.68 5.19
N ASP A 99 6.51 6.94 4.86
CA ASP A 99 6.87 8.14 5.64
C ASP A 99 8.34 8.14 6.08
N ASP A 100 9.23 7.76 5.16
CA ASP A 100 10.67 7.60 5.40
C ASP A 100 11.43 8.76 4.75
N GLU A 101 11.98 9.64 5.59
CA GLU A 101 12.72 10.83 5.14
C GLU A 101 13.96 10.47 4.30
N ARG A 102 14.61 9.33 4.57
CA ARG A 102 15.78 8.89 3.81
C ARG A 102 15.38 8.48 2.40
N ILE A 103 14.31 7.68 2.28
CA ILE A 103 13.75 7.30 0.97
C ILE A 103 13.30 8.56 0.22
N PHE A 104 12.65 9.49 0.90
CA PHE A 104 12.20 10.73 0.26
C PHE A 104 13.36 11.58 -0.25
N ARG A 105 14.41 11.75 0.54
CA ARG A 105 15.63 12.47 0.13
C ARG A 105 16.28 11.79 -1.08
N ASN A 106 16.46 10.48 -1.04
CA ASN A 106 17.03 9.73 -2.17
C ASN A 106 16.17 9.90 -3.43
N TYR A 107 14.85 9.78 -3.28
CA TYR A 107 13.90 10.04 -4.36
C TYR A 107 14.10 11.44 -4.96
N LEU A 108 14.22 12.49 -4.14
CA LEU A 108 14.42 13.85 -4.63
C LEU A 108 15.75 14.01 -5.37
N GLU A 109 16.83 13.45 -4.83
CA GLU A 109 18.16 13.49 -5.45
C GLU A 109 18.18 12.79 -6.81
N ASP A 110 17.60 11.59 -6.89
CA ASP A 110 17.53 10.82 -8.12
C ASP A 110 16.56 11.45 -9.12
N PHE A 111 15.41 11.97 -8.64
CA PHE A 111 14.43 12.65 -9.47
C PHE A 111 15.04 13.88 -10.13
N TRP A 112 15.76 14.70 -9.37
CA TRP A 112 16.44 15.87 -9.92
C TRP A 112 17.63 15.51 -10.81
N THR A 113 18.34 14.42 -10.54
CA THR A 113 19.39 13.93 -11.45
C THR A 113 18.82 13.58 -12.81
N ASP A 114 17.75 12.79 -12.85
CA ASP A 114 17.07 12.40 -14.10
C ASP A 114 16.42 13.61 -14.78
N LEU A 115 15.84 14.54 -14.01
CA LEU A 115 15.23 15.75 -14.54
C LEU A 115 16.26 16.71 -15.16
N LEU A 116 17.42 16.89 -14.53
CA LEU A 116 18.53 17.65 -15.10
C LEU A 116 19.05 16.97 -16.37
N GLY A 117 19.11 15.64 -16.39
CA GLY A 117 19.44 14.87 -17.60
C GLY A 117 18.46 15.14 -18.73
N TYR A 118 17.17 15.12 -18.43
CA TYR A 118 16.11 15.46 -19.38
C TYR A 118 16.23 16.90 -19.89
N MET A 119 16.53 17.87 -19.03
CA MET A 119 16.74 19.27 -19.43
C MET A 119 17.94 19.42 -20.37
N VAL A 120 19.03 18.69 -20.13
CA VAL A 120 20.20 18.68 -21.03
C VAL A 120 19.84 18.06 -22.38
N GLU A 121 19.11 16.95 -22.39
CA GLU A 121 18.62 16.31 -23.62
C GLU A 121 17.71 17.24 -24.44
N LYS A 122 16.85 18.02 -23.77
CA LYS A 122 15.99 19.03 -24.39
C LYS A 122 16.69 20.34 -24.72
N HIS A 123 18.01 20.39 -24.58
CA HIS A 123 18.85 21.55 -24.88
C HIS A 123 18.39 22.83 -24.17
N VAL A 124 17.97 22.69 -22.91
CA VAL A 124 17.61 23.86 -22.08
C VAL A 124 18.83 24.80 -22.00
N PRO A 125 18.65 26.11 -22.29
CA PRO A 125 19.74 27.07 -22.25
C PRO A 125 20.45 27.12 -20.89
N ALA A 126 21.77 27.30 -20.91
CA ALA A 126 22.55 27.39 -19.67
C ALA A 126 22.10 28.57 -18.78
N GLU A 127 21.54 29.63 -19.35
CA GLU A 127 20.95 30.76 -18.60
C GLU A 127 19.71 30.34 -17.80
N ASP A 128 18.84 29.49 -18.35
CA ASP A 128 17.69 28.96 -17.64
C ASP A 128 18.13 27.97 -16.54
N MET A 129 19.14 27.13 -16.83
CA MET A 129 19.77 26.29 -15.79
C MET A 129 20.33 27.14 -14.65
N LYS A 130 20.92 28.31 -14.95
CA LYS A 130 21.39 29.26 -13.94
C LYS A 130 20.23 29.87 -13.15
N ARG A 131 19.12 30.21 -13.79
CA ARG A 131 17.92 30.71 -13.11
C ARG A 131 17.40 29.69 -12.09
N LEU A 132 17.34 28.40 -12.46
CA LEU A 132 16.95 27.32 -11.54
C LEU A 132 17.91 27.22 -10.34
N TYR A 133 19.22 27.26 -10.60
CA TYR A 133 20.23 27.22 -9.54
C TYR A 133 20.18 28.45 -8.62
N ASP A 134 19.98 29.64 -9.17
CA ASP A 134 19.85 30.85 -8.37
C ASP A 134 18.60 30.80 -7.48
N LEU A 135 17.49 30.26 -7.99
CA LEU A 135 16.27 30.01 -7.22
C LEU A 135 16.54 29.05 -6.05
N SER A 136 17.23 27.93 -6.28
CA SER A 136 17.53 26.96 -5.22
C SER A 136 18.43 27.54 -4.14
N VAL A 137 19.46 28.30 -4.52
CA VAL A 137 20.36 28.97 -3.57
C VAL A 137 19.61 30.03 -2.77
N GLN A 138 18.71 30.80 -3.39
CA GLN A 138 17.89 31.80 -2.70
C GLN A 138 16.94 31.14 -1.69
N GLN A 139 16.31 30.02 -2.08
CA GLN A 139 15.42 29.27 -1.20
C GLN A 139 16.17 28.76 0.05
N VAL A 140 17.32 28.13 -0.13
CA VAL A 140 18.14 27.64 0.99
C VAL A 140 18.64 28.78 1.88
N LYS A 141 19.00 29.94 1.30
CA LYS A 141 19.40 31.12 2.08
C LYS A 141 18.27 31.68 2.95
N LYS A 142 17.03 31.64 2.45
CA LYS A 142 15.87 32.23 3.11
C LYS A 142 15.23 31.30 4.14
N HIS A 143 15.15 30.00 3.82
CA HIS A 143 14.39 29.02 4.59
C HIS A 143 15.24 27.91 5.21
N GLY A 144 16.53 27.83 4.87
CA GLY A 144 17.43 26.77 5.31
C GLY A 144 17.27 25.47 4.51
N LEU A 145 17.85 24.38 5.01
CA LEU A 145 17.82 23.05 4.40
C LEU A 145 16.56 22.28 4.82
N VAL A 146 15.39 22.85 4.55
CA VAL A 146 14.08 22.26 4.89
C VAL A 146 13.53 21.55 3.66
N LEU A 147 13.33 20.24 3.77
CA LEU A 147 12.74 19.44 2.68
C LEU A 147 11.29 19.85 2.42
N PRO A 148 10.83 19.76 1.16
CA PRO A 148 9.43 20.03 0.83
C PRO A 148 8.48 19.03 1.51
N ASN A 149 7.20 19.36 1.57
CA ASN A 149 6.23 18.50 2.22
C ASN A 149 5.96 17.24 1.38
N LEU A 150 6.30 16.06 1.93
CA LEU A 150 6.13 14.76 1.30
C LEU A 150 4.75 14.54 0.66
N LYS A 151 3.69 15.02 1.32
CA LYS A 151 2.29 14.75 0.93
C LYS A 151 1.81 15.67 -0.20
N THR A 152 2.31 16.91 -0.25
CA THR A 152 1.83 17.90 -1.24
C THR A 152 2.77 18.07 -2.42
N TYR A 153 4.07 17.81 -2.24
CA TYR A 153 5.10 18.07 -3.23
C TYR A 153 4.77 17.46 -4.60
N ASN A 154 4.56 16.14 -4.64
CA ASN A 154 4.27 15.43 -5.89
C ASN A 154 2.96 15.86 -6.54
N ARG A 155 1.94 16.16 -5.73
CA ARG A 155 0.63 16.58 -6.22
C ARG A 155 0.67 17.98 -6.83
N GLY A 156 1.44 18.88 -6.24
CA GLY A 156 1.63 20.25 -6.74
C GLY A 156 2.38 20.30 -8.08
N LEU A 157 3.20 19.29 -8.36
CA LEU A 157 3.93 19.15 -9.63
C LEU A 157 3.13 18.45 -10.73
N LYS A 158 1.88 18.03 -10.51
CA LYS A 158 1.15 17.23 -11.52
C LYS A 158 1.09 17.89 -12.90
N ASP A 159 0.99 19.23 -12.94
CA ASP A 159 0.75 20.00 -14.16
C ASP A 159 2.00 20.18 -15.03
N ILE A 160 3.19 19.87 -14.52
CA ILE A 160 4.43 19.88 -15.32
C ILE A 160 4.67 18.53 -16.02
N PHE A 161 3.87 17.51 -15.69
CA PHE A 161 3.96 16.19 -16.29
C PHE A 161 2.84 15.95 -17.30
N TYR A 162 3.18 15.25 -18.39
CA TYR A 162 2.21 14.79 -19.37
C TYR A 162 2.18 13.25 -19.44
N ASP A 163 1.02 12.72 -19.78
CA ASP A 163 0.84 11.33 -20.14
C ASP A 163 1.00 11.15 -21.66
N SER A 164 1.63 10.04 -22.06
CA SER A 164 1.67 9.66 -23.48
C SER A 164 0.25 9.42 -24.01
N PHE A 165 0.01 9.63 -25.30
CA PHE A 165 -1.31 9.45 -25.91
C PHE A 165 -1.93 8.08 -25.58
N GLY A 166 -3.21 8.08 -25.14
CA GLY A 166 -3.94 6.88 -24.75
C GLY A 166 -3.49 6.27 -23.41
N ARG A 167 -2.75 7.02 -22.59
CA ARG A 167 -2.38 6.65 -21.21
C ARG A 167 -2.96 7.64 -20.21
N ILE A 168 -3.11 7.17 -18.98
CA ILE A 168 -3.45 7.99 -17.83
C ILE A 168 -2.63 7.49 -16.63
N ASP A 169 -2.08 8.43 -15.88
CA ASP A 169 -1.22 8.16 -14.71
C ASP A 169 -0.04 7.21 -15.03
N GLY A 170 0.44 7.31 -16.27
CA GLY A 170 1.54 6.58 -16.88
C GLY A 170 1.21 5.18 -17.41
N LEU A 171 -0.03 4.73 -17.26
CA LEU A 171 -0.48 3.40 -17.70
C LEU A 171 -1.53 3.49 -18.81
N ALA A 172 -1.52 2.48 -19.69
CA ALA A 172 -2.62 2.27 -20.61
C ALA A 172 -3.87 1.77 -19.86
N PRO A 173 -5.10 2.12 -20.28
CA PRO A 173 -6.34 1.71 -19.61
C PRO A 173 -6.43 0.19 -19.33
N GLN A 174 -5.95 -0.63 -20.26
CA GLN A 174 -5.95 -2.11 -20.15
C GLN A 174 -5.02 -2.64 -19.05
N LYS A 175 -4.04 -1.85 -18.61
CA LYS A 175 -3.17 -2.16 -17.46
C LYS A 175 -3.69 -1.48 -16.20
N LEU A 176 -4.17 -0.24 -16.31
CA LEU A 176 -4.69 0.52 -15.18
C LEU A 176 -5.88 -0.18 -14.50
N ARG A 177 -6.81 -0.74 -15.28
CA ARG A 177 -8.01 -1.46 -14.77
C ARG A 177 -7.68 -2.55 -13.75
N PRO A 178 -6.94 -3.62 -14.10
CA PRO A 178 -6.63 -4.69 -13.15
C PRO A 178 -5.78 -4.19 -11.99
N VAL A 179 -4.81 -3.29 -12.25
CA VAL A 179 -3.95 -2.71 -11.21
C VAL A 179 -4.78 -1.98 -10.15
N LEU A 180 -5.62 -1.03 -10.54
CA LEU A 180 -6.45 -0.28 -9.59
C LEU A 180 -7.46 -1.18 -8.87
N TYR A 181 -8.09 -2.09 -9.60
CA TYR A 181 -9.09 -2.98 -9.04
C TYR A 181 -8.53 -3.88 -7.92
N LYS A 182 -7.37 -4.50 -8.18
CA LYS A 182 -6.74 -5.47 -7.27
C LYS A 182 -5.90 -4.81 -6.18
N SER A 183 -5.24 -3.68 -6.47
CA SER A 183 -4.23 -3.08 -5.58
C SER A 183 -4.59 -1.71 -4.98
N SER A 184 -5.76 -1.14 -5.28
CA SER A 184 -6.22 0.14 -4.71
C SER A 184 -7.53 0.03 -3.94
N THR A 185 -7.72 0.92 -2.98
CA THR A 185 -8.96 1.15 -2.24
C THR A 185 -9.89 2.09 -3.02
N LEU A 186 -11.18 2.10 -2.67
CA LEU A 186 -12.15 3.03 -3.26
C LEU A 186 -11.80 4.52 -3.01
N GLY A 187 -11.02 4.82 -1.96
CA GLY A 187 -10.55 6.17 -1.68
C GLY A 187 -9.46 6.60 -2.64
N GLU A 188 -8.47 5.73 -2.87
CA GLU A 188 -7.34 5.99 -3.77
C GLU A 188 -7.78 6.14 -5.23
N ILE A 189 -8.73 5.33 -5.70
CA ILE A 189 -9.26 5.45 -7.07
C ILE A 189 -9.99 6.80 -7.26
N ARG A 190 -10.68 7.30 -6.22
CA ARG A 190 -11.32 8.62 -6.26
C ARG A 190 -10.30 9.77 -6.18
N ASP A 191 -9.22 9.59 -5.43
CA ASP A 191 -8.12 10.57 -5.40
C ASP A 191 -7.45 10.68 -6.77
N LEU A 192 -7.23 9.54 -7.45
CA LEU A 192 -6.80 9.48 -8.84
C LEU A 192 -7.78 10.26 -9.74
N GLY A 193 -9.09 10.00 -9.64
CA GLY A 193 -10.08 10.77 -10.39
C GLY A 193 -9.96 12.27 -10.16
N THR A 194 -9.81 12.69 -8.90
CA THR A 194 -9.63 14.10 -8.52
C THR A 194 -8.34 14.70 -9.11
N LYS A 195 -7.28 13.91 -9.27
CA LYS A 195 -6.01 14.33 -9.90
C LYS A 195 -6.26 14.84 -11.32
N TYR A 196 -7.12 14.12 -12.02
CA TYR A 196 -7.50 14.31 -13.42
C TYR A 196 -8.79 15.12 -13.59
N GLY A 197 -9.21 15.89 -12.58
CA GLY A 197 -10.39 16.75 -12.67
C GLY A 197 -11.73 16.01 -12.67
N VAL A 198 -11.73 14.70 -12.46
CA VAL A 198 -12.94 13.88 -12.40
C VAL A 198 -13.40 13.69 -10.96
N ASN A 199 -14.45 14.41 -10.57
CA ASN A 199 -15.05 14.24 -9.26
C ASN A 199 -16.05 13.08 -9.25
N VAL A 200 -15.60 11.89 -8.83
CA VAL A 200 -16.46 10.71 -8.77
C VAL A 200 -17.45 10.81 -7.60
N PRO A 201 -18.77 10.76 -7.84
CA PRO A 201 -19.75 10.83 -6.77
C PRO A 201 -19.59 9.69 -5.78
N ARG A 202 -19.68 9.98 -4.47
CA ARG A 202 -19.62 8.94 -3.42
C ARG A 202 -20.86 8.04 -3.43
N ARG A 203 -22.01 8.61 -3.82
CA ARG A 203 -23.29 7.92 -3.95
C ARG A 203 -23.96 8.35 -5.24
N LEU A 204 -24.60 7.40 -5.91
CA LEU A 204 -25.45 7.67 -7.07
C LEU A 204 -26.65 8.52 -6.66
N LYS A 205 -27.02 9.49 -7.50
CA LYS A 205 -28.27 10.25 -7.33
C LYS A 205 -29.46 9.34 -7.66
N LYS A 206 -30.65 9.71 -7.14
CA LYS A 206 -31.90 8.98 -7.39
C LYS A 206 -32.15 8.70 -8.89
N ASN A 207 -31.88 9.69 -9.74
CA ASN A 207 -32.11 9.57 -11.18
C ASN A 207 -31.11 8.62 -11.85
N GLU A 208 -29.83 8.66 -11.45
CA GLU A 208 -28.80 7.78 -11.97
C GLU A 208 -29.05 6.32 -11.54
N LEU A 209 -29.49 6.12 -10.29
CA LEU A 209 -29.91 4.80 -9.81
C LEU A 209 -31.11 4.27 -10.60
N ALA A 210 -32.10 5.11 -10.89
CA ALA A 210 -33.24 4.74 -11.71
C ALA A 210 -32.80 4.34 -13.13
N GLU A 211 -31.91 5.11 -13.75
CA GLU A 211 -31.37 4.82 -15.10
C GLU A 211 -30.63 3.49 -15.16
N ILE A 212 -29.82 3.15 -14.14
CA ILE A 212 -29.13 1.84 -14.07
C ILE A 212 -30.15 0.70 -14.04
N ILE A 213 -31.17 0.79 -13.17
CA ILE A 213 -32.23 -0.23 -13.09
C ILE A 213 -32.98 -0.34 -14.43
N ILE A 214 -33.25 0.79 -15.08
CA ILE A 214 -33.95 0.83 -16.37
C ILE A 214 -33.10 0.19 -17.48
N ASN A 215 -31.79 0.44 -17.51
CA ASN A 215 -30.90 -0.13 -18.50
C ASN A 215 -30.77 -1.65 -18.32
N GLU A 216 -30.63 -2.15 -17.10
CA GLU A 216 -30.62 -3.61 -16.85
C GLU A 216 -31.94 -4.25 -17.31
N LEU A 217 -33.08 -3.61 -17.04
CA LEU A 217 -34.38 -4.08 -17.51
C LEU A 217 -34.52 -4.06 -19.03
N LYS A 218 -33.82 -3.15 -19.73
CA LYS A 218 -33.76 -3.15 -21.20
C LYS A 218 -32.91 -4.31 -21.71
N ASP A 219 -31.76 -4.54 -21.08
CA ASP A 219 -30.86 -5.63 -21.45
C ASP A 219 -31.49 -7.01 -21.21
N GLU A 220 -32.33 -7.15 -20.18
CA GLU A 220 -33.13 -8.36 -19.91
C GLU A 220 -34.43 -8.45 -20.75
N GLY A 221 -34.75 -7.43 -21.57
CA GLY A 221 -35.99 -7.39 -22.36
C GLY A 221 -37.28 -7.24 -21.53
N LYS A 222 -37.19 -6.87 -20.25
CA LYS A 222 -38.33 -6.67 -19.32
C LYS A 222 -38.80 -5.22 -19.25
N TYR A 223 -38.23 -4.34 -20.07
CA TYR A 223 -38.53 -2.92 -20.09
C TYR A 223 -39.95 -2.62 -20.57
N THR A 224 -40.65 -1.75 -19.83
CA THR A 224 -41.89 -1.09 -20.27
C THR A 224 -41.90 0.37 -19.82
N GLU A 225 -42.55 1.26 -20.57
CA GLU A 225 -42.67 2.68 -20.20
C GLU A 225 -43.41 2.89 -18.87
N GLU A 226 -44.31 1.99 -18.51
CA GLU A 226 -44.98 1.99 -17.22
C GLU A 226 -44.03 1.64 -16.07
N LEU A 227 -43.16 0.63 -16.25
CA LEU A 227 -42.11 0.31 -15.29
C LEU A 227 -41.15 1.48 -15.11
N GLU A 228 -40.76 2.14 -16.20
CA GLU A 228 -39.83 3.27 -16.17
C GLU A 228 -40.39 4.40 -15.28
N ARG A 229 -41.67 4.75 -15.50
CA ARG A 229 -42.37 5.78 -14.73
C ARG A 229 -42.50 5.39 -13.26
N LYS A 230 -42.77 4.10 -12.99
CA LYS A 230 -42.86 3.54 -11.64
C LYS A 230 -41.51 3.62 -10.92
N ILE A 231 -40.43 3.21 -11.57
CA ILE A 231 -39.07 3.21 -11.01
C ILE A 231 -38.60 4.65 -10.73
N LYS A 232 -38.78 5.59 -11.65
CA LYS A 232 -38.46 7.01 -11.42
C LYS A 232 -39.30 7.64 -10.29
N GLY A 233 -40.54 7.15 -10.10
CA GLY A 233 -41.43 7.55 -9.02
C GLY A 233 -41.03 7.03 -7.62
N MET A 234 -40.34 5.89 -7.54
CA MET A 234 -39.97 5.27 -6.25
C MET A 234 -38.99 6.13 -5.42
N SER A 235 -38.95 5.90 -4.11
CA SER A 235 -37.86 6.41 -3.27
C SER A 235 -36.61 5.54 -3.44
N VAL A 236 -35.43 6.07 -3.10
CA VAL A 236 -34.14 5.37 -3.27
C VAL A 236 -34.14 3.99 -2.58
N ILE A 237 -34.68 3.89 -1.36
CA ILE A 237 -34.75 2.63 -0.61
C ILE A 237 -35.66 1.61 -1.32
N VAL A 238 -36.77 2.07 -1.88
CA VAL A 238 -37.70 1.20 -2.60
C VAL A 238 -37.10 0.75 -3.93
N MET A 239 -36.34 1.62 -4.63
CA MET A 239 -35.56 1.22 -5.81
C MET A 239 -34.51 0.17 -5.49
N GLN A 240 -33.77 0.32 -4.39
CA GLN A 240 -32.78 -0.67 -3.96
C GLN A 240 -33.42 -2.01 -3.64
N ARG A 241 -34.57 -2.02 -2.95
CA ARG A 241 -35.33 -3.26 -2.71
C ARG A 241 -35.81 -3.87 -4.01
N TYR A 242 -36.38 -3.06 -4.90
CA TYR A 242 -36.83 -3.51 -6.21
C TYR A 242 -35.68 -4.14 -7.00
N ALA A 243 -34.50 -3.52 -6.99
CA ALA A 243 -33.32 -4.03 -7.66
C ALA A 243 -32.88 -5.39 -7.07
N VAL A 244 -32.81 -5.50 -5.74
CA VAL A 244 -32.50 -6.77 -5.05
C VAL A 244 -33.52 -7.86 -5.37
N ASP A 245 -34.81 -7.53 -5.37
CA ASP A 245 -35.89 -8.48 -5.65
C ASP A 245 -35.87 -9.00 -7.10
N HIS A 246 -35.28 -8.24 -8.02
CA HIS A 246 -35.15 -8.58 -9.44
C HIS A 246 -33.72 -9.01 -9.83
N ASP A 247 -32.83 -9.24 -8.85
CA ASP A 247 -31.40 -9.57 -9.05
C ASP A 247 -30.61 -8.53 -9.87
N ILE A 248 -31.11 -7.29 -9.91
CA ILE A 248 -30.47 -6.15 -10.55
C ILE A 248 -29.42 -5.60 -9.58
N LYS A 249 -28.16 -5.54 -10.03
CA LYS A 249 -27.02 -4.99 -9.24
C LYS A 249 -27.07 -3.46 -9.18
N ALA A 250 -28.09 -2.86 -8.57
CA ALA A 250 -28.19 -1.42 -8.36
C ALA A 250 -27.96 -1.05 -6.88
N SER A 251 -26.70 -0.74 -6.54
CA SER A 251 -26.35 -0.16 -5.23
C SER A 251 -26.32 1.36 -5.34
N THR A 252 -26.55 2.08 -4.24
CA THR A 252 -26.25 3.53 -4.20
C THR A 252 -24.75 3.79 -4.11
N GLU A 253 -23.98 2.81 -3.65
CA GLU A 253 -22.53 2.90 -3.53
C GLU A 253 -21.88 2.33 -4.78
N LEU A 254 -21.05 3.14 -5.43
CA LEU A 254 -20.30 2.72 -6.60
C LEU A 254 -19.24 1.69 -6.23
N LYS A 255 -19.18 0.60 -6.99
CA LYS A 255 -18.14 -0.43 -6.90
C LYS A 255 -16.81 0.07 -7.48
N LYS A 256 -15.72 -0.67 -7.25
CA LYS A 256 -14.38 -0.28 -7.71
C LYS A 256 -14.36 -0.13 -9.24
N GLU A 257 -14.91 -1.10 -9.95
CA GLU A 257 -15.00 -1.16 -11.41
C GLU A 257 -15.75 0.06 -11.96
N GLU A 258 -16.89 0.39 -11.36
CA GLU A 258 -17.71 1.54 -11.76
C GLU A 258 -16.98 2.87 -11.54
N ILE A 259 -16.23 3.01 -10.44
CA ILE A 259 -15.41 4.20 -10.18
C ILE A 259 -14.27 4.29 -11.20
N ILE A 260 -13.58 3.18 -11.50
CA ILE A 260 -12.49 3.14 -12.48
C ILE A 260 -13.01 3.56 -13.85
N GLU A 261 -14.11 2.96 -14.33
CA GLU A 261 -14.69 3.33 -15.62
C GLU A 261 -15.24 4.76 -15.63
N TYR A 262 -15.78 5.24 -14.51
CA TYR A 262 -16.20 6.65 -14.40
C TYR A 262 -15.02 7.60 -14.59
N VAL A 263 -13.87 7.31 -13.99
CA VAL A 263 -12.64 8.10 -14.18
C VAL A 263 -12.21 8.03 -15.64
N LEU A 264 -12.07 6.83 -16.20
CA LEU A 264 -11.61 6.64 -17.58
C LEU A 264 -12.53 7.29 -18.63
N LYS A 265 -13.84 7.30 -18.38
CA LYS A 265 -14.82 7.90 -19.30
C LYS A 265 -14.81 9.44 -19.29
N HIS A 266 -14.45 10.06 -18.17
CA HIS A 266 -14.57 11.51 -17.99
C HIS A 266 -13.24 12.26 -17.94
N ALA A 267 -12.12 11.55 -17.75
CA ALA A 267 -10.78 12.15 -17.80
C ALA A 267 -10.43 12.60 -19.22
N GLU A 268 -9.82 13.77 -19.36
CA GLU A 268 -9.50 14.36 -20.67
C GLU A 268 -8.54 13.46 -21.48
N GLU A 269 -7.63 12.79 -20.80
CA GLU A 269 -6.59 11.93 -21.37
C GLU A 269 -7.17 10.68 -22.05
N THR A 270 -8.27 10.14 -21.53
CA THR A 270 -8.83 8.86 -21.96
C THR A 270 -10.19 8.97 -22.61
N LYS A 271 -10.91 10.09 -22.46
CA LYS A 271 -12.28 10.26 -22.95
C LYS A 271 -12.42 10.02 -24.46
N GLU A 272 -11.43 10.41 -25.26
CA GLU A 272 -11.48 10.22 -26.72
C GLU A 272 -11.18 8.78 -27.16
N THR A 273 -10.44 8.03 -26.35
CA THR A 273 -10.03 6.65 -26.64
C THR A 273 -10.78 5.62 -25.79
N TYR A 274 -11.74 6.08 -24.98
CA TYR A 274 -12.47 5.25 -24.05
C TYR A 274 -13.34 4.23 -24.78
N PHE A 275 -13.17 2.96 -24.39
CA PHE A 275 -14.05 1.87 -24.76
C PHE A 275 -14.50 1.14 -23.51
N VAL A 276 -15.76 0.70 -23.52
CA VAL A 276 -16.32 -0.15 -22.47
C VAL A 276 -15.68 -1.54 -22.60
N PRO A 277 -15.16 -2.14 -21.51
CA PRO A 277 -14.62 -3.49 -21.54
C PRO A 277 -15.65 -4.48 -22.08
N GLN A 278 -15.23 -5.38 -22.98
CA GLN A 278 -16.14 -6.40 -23.54
C GLN A 278 -16.28 -7.62 -22.62
N SER A 279 -15.32 -7.85 -21.70
CA SER A 279 -15.39 -8.93 -20.70
C SER A 279 -14.77 -8.51 -19.37
N ILE A 280 -15.17 -9.20 -18.29
CA ILE A 280 -14.64 -9.00 -16.95
C ILE A 280 -13.17 -9.44 -16.82
N GLU A 281 -12.69 -10.24 -17.78
CA GLU A 281 -11.34 -10.79 -17.83
C GLU A 281 -10.27 -9.70 -18.00
N GLU A 282 -10.65 -8.51 -18.49
CA GLU A 282 -9.76 -7.33 -18.49
C GLU A 282 -9.26 -6.96 -17.08
N TYR A 283 -9.96 -7.40 -16.04
CA TYR A 283 -9.63 -7.16 -14.63
C TYR A 283 -8.85 -8.32 -13.95
N ASP A 284 -8.70 -9.47 -14.62
CA ASP A 284 -8.14 -10.70 -14.03
C ASP A 284 -6.73 -11.07 -14.52
N LYS A 285 -5.94 -10.06 -14.94
CA LYS A 285 -4.54 -10.28 -15.32
C LYS A 285 -3.69 -10.61 -14.09
N GLU A 286 -2.91 -11.68 -14.15
CA GLU A 286 -1.89 -11.99 -13.14
C GLU A 286 -0.61 -11.16 -13.39
N VAL A 287 0.12 -10.83 -12.32
CA VAL A 287 1.29 -9.94 -12.38
C VAL A 287 2.56 -10.65 -11.90
N HIS A 288 3.67 -10.29 -12.54
CA HIS A 288 5.02 -10.72 -12.18
C HIS A 288 5.41 -10.24 -10.79
N ASP A 289 5.75 -11.17 -9.92
CA ASP A 289 6.01 -10.92 -8.51
C ASP A 289 7.42 -10.33 -8.30
N VAL A 290 7.50 -9.12 -7.74
CA VAL A 290 8.76 -8.38 -7.49
C VAL A 290 9.74 -9.07 -6.54
N SER A 291 9.28 -10.06 -5.78
CA SER A 291 10.15 -10.87 -4.91
C SER A 291 10.97 -11.89 -5.70
N GLU A 292 10.53 -12.28 -6.90
CA GLU A 292 11.24 -13.22 -7.77
C GLU A 292 12.50 -12.61 -8.38
N ASP A 293 12.50 -11.29 -8.63
CA ASP A 293 13.63 -10.57 -9.22
C ASP A 293 14.84 -10.54 -8.26
N VAL A 294 14.60 -10.51 -6.94
CA VAL A 294 15.65 -10.43 -5.92
C VAL A 294 16.31 -11.79 -5.66
N VAL A 295 15.64 -12.91 -5.93
CA VAL A 295 16.22 -14.26 -5.78
C VAL A 295 17.23 -14.56 -6.89
N LYS A 296 17.15 -13.86 -8.03
CA LYS A 296 18.08 -14.05 -9.16
C LYS A 296 19.40 -13.28 -9.02
N GLU A 297 19.50 -12.33 -8.10
CA GLU A 297 20.71 -11.53 -7.85
C GLU A 297 21.52 -12.03 -6.65
N GLU A 298 21.67 -13.35 -6.47
CA GLU A 298 22.77 -13.85 -5.64
C GLU A 298 24.11 -13.57 -6.36
N PRO A 299 25.10 -12.97 -5.69
CA PRO A 299 26.36 -12.60 -6.33
C PRO A 299 27.06 -13.85 -6.84
N ALA A 300 27.38 -13.85 -8.14
CA ALA A 300 28.30 -14.81 -8.73
C ALA A 300 29.54 -14.88 -7.84
N LYS A 301 29.80 -16.06 -7.27
CA LYS A 301 31.05 -16.36 -6.58
C LYS A 301 32.19 -15.99 -7.53
N ILE A 302 32.93 -14.96 -7.16
CA ILE A 302 34.21 -14.62 -7.77
C ILE A 302 35.11 -15.82 -7.44
N GLU A 303 35.33 -16.69 -8.43
CA GLU A 303 36.43 -17.64 -8.37
C GLU A 303 37.73 -16.84 -8.31
N ALA A 304 38.44 -17.01 -7.20
CA ALA A 304 39.78 -16.49 -7.03
C ALA A 304 40.67 -17.12 -8.11
N VAL A 305 41.05 -16.31 -9.10
CA VAL A 305 42.11 -16.66 -10.03
C VAL A 305 43.43 -16.45 -9.29
N GLU A 306 44.14 -17.55 -9.02
CA GLU A 306 45.52 -17.55 -8.57
C GLU A 306 46.40 -16.81 -9.59
N GLU A 307 47.15 -15.81 -9.10
CA GLU A 307 48.22 -15.15 -9.82
C GLU A 307 49.41 -16.11 -10.01
N GLU A 308 49.79 -16.38 -11.26
CA GLU A 308 51.18 -16.72 -11.59
C GLU A 308 51.83 -15.54 -12.35
N PRO A 309 53.05 -15.12 -11.96
CA PRO A 309 53.69 -13.94 -12.53
C PRO A 309 54.43 -14.29 -13.83
N LYS A 310 54.15 -13.57 -14.92
CA LYS A 310 55.04 -13.57 -16.09
C LYS A 310 55.39 -12.16 -16.56
N ALA A 311 56.62 -11.82 -16.19
CA ALA A 311 57.63 -11.04 -16.91
C ALA A 311 57.20 -9.97 -17.93
N VAL A 312 57.56 -8.75 -17.54
CA VAL A 312 57.87 -7.56 -18.33
C VAL A 312 58.58 -7.87 -19.66
N VAL A 313 58.04 -7.37 -20.78
CA VAL A 313 58.82 -6.88 -21.92
C VAL A 313 58.19 -5.56 -22.40
N VAL A 314 59.06 -4.55 -22.48
CA VAL A 314 58.80 -3.15 -22.85
C VAL A 314 59.12 -2.95 -24.34
N GLU A 315 58.51 -1.92 -24.92
CA GLU A 315 58.86 -1.21 -26.17
C GLU A 315 58.53 -1.92 -27.50
N THR A 316 57.86 -1.29 -28.47
CA THR A 316 58.10 0.06 -29.04
C THR A 316 56.90 0.58 -29.83
N VAL A 317 56.86 1.91 -29.94
CA VAL A 317 55.95 2.78 -30.72
C VAL A 317 56.37 2.80 -32.20
N GLU A 318 55.44 2.85 -33.15
CA GLU A 318 55.59 3.69 -34.35
C GLU A 318 54.27 4.02 -35.06
N GLU A 319 54.28 5.21 -35.68
CA GLU A 319 53.20 6.08 -36.15
C GLU A 319 52.69 5.80 -37.58
N VAL A 320 51.40 6.13 -37.77
CA VAL A 320 50.76 7.00 -38.81
C VAL A 320 50.90 6.67 -40.31
N LYS A 321 49.74 6.75 -41.00
CA LYS A 321 49.41 7.27 -42.36
C LYS A 321 48.47 6.31 -43.12
N GLU A 322 47.52 6.70 -43.96
CA GLU A 322 46.84 7.94 -44.37
C GLU A 322 45.59 7.48 -45.16
N GLU A 323 44.59 8.35 -45.31
CA GLU A 323 43.34 8.16 -46.08
C GLU A 323 43.54 7.71 -47.54
N LEU A 324 42.50 7.07 -48.12
CA LEU A 324 41.94 7.44 -49.44
C LEU A 324 40.55 6.80 -49.66
N VAL A 325 39.70 7.58 -50.33
CA VAL A 325 38.25 7.41 -50.57
C VAL A 325 38.01 6.86 -52.01
N VAL A 326 36.74 6.52 -52.32
CA VAL A 326 36.08 6.42 -53.66
C VAL A 326 36.07 4.97 -54.22
N GLU A 327 35.00 4.32 -54.73
CA GLU A 327 33.71 4.74 -55.29
C GLU A 327 32.67 3.59 -55.30
N VAL A 328 31.43 4.01 -55.61
CA VAL A 328 30.14 3.33 -55.76
C VAL A 328 30.09 2.27 -56.89
N LYS A 329 29.24 1.24 -56.71
CA LYS A 329 28.45 0.64 -57.79
C LYS A 329 27.18 -0.07 -57.29
N GLU A 330 26.04 0.37 -57.81
CA GLU A 330 24.69 -0.21 -57.71
C GLU A 330 24.43 -1.31 -58.76
N GLU A 331 23.24 -1.92 -58.63
CA GLU A 331 22.49 -2.83 -59.53
C GLU A 331 22.85 -4.34 -59.42
N ALA A 332 21.91 -5.29 -59.36
CA ALA A 332 20.50 -5.31 -59.75
C ALA A 332 19.67 -6.35 -58.95
N GLU A 333 18.36 -6.15 -58.98
CA GLU A 333 17.29 -7.09 -58.60
C GLU A 333 17.29 -8.34 -59.50
N ASP A 334 16.86 -9.48 -58.95
CA ASP A 334 16.19 -10.53 -59.73
C ASP A 334 15.14 -11.24 -58.87
N ILE A 335 14.00 -11.52 -59.50
CA ILE A 335 12.73 -11.97 -58.92
C ILE A 335 12.50 -13.45 -59.34
N VAL A 336 11.72 -14.16 -58.51
CA VAL A 336 10.84 -15.32 -58.78
C VAL A 336 11.48 -16.74 -58.69
N VAL A 337 10.96 -17.59 -57.78
CA VAL A 337 10.08 -18.76 -58.03
C VAL A 337 9.92 -19.62 -56.76
N GLU A 338 8.65 -19.89 -56.41
CA GLU A 338 8.15 -20.78 -55.34
C GLU A 338 8.17 -22.28 -55.71
N GLU A 339 8.00 -23.09 -54.66
CA GLU A 339 7.59 -24.52 -54.54
C GLU A 339 8.69 -25.53 -54.11
N PRO A 340 8.35 -26.63 -53.41
CA PRO A 340 7.35 -26.81 -52.35
C PRO A 340 7.88 -27.60 -51.12
N VAL A 341 7.00 -27.71 -50.12
CA VAL A 341 7.07 -28.46 -48.86
C VAL A 341 7.70 -29.86 -48.94
N ILE A 342 8.62 -30.16 -48.00
CA ILE A 342 8.94 -31.54 -47.56
C ILE A 342 8.92 -31.57 -46.02
N GLU A 343 7.98 -32.34 -45.48
CA GLU A 343 7.93 -32.75 -44.08
C GLU A 343 9.08 -33.75 -43.81
N GLN A 344 9.88 -33.49 -42.77
CA GLN A 344 10.76 -34.50 -42.19
C GLN A 344 10.37 -34.75 -40.74
N GLU A 345 9.94 -35.99 -40.49
CA GLU A 345 9.81 -36.59 -39.16
C GLU A 345 11.14 -36.50 -38.42
N VAL A 346 11.13 -35.87 -37.23
CA VAL A 346 12.27 -35.91 -36.31
C VAL A 346 11.99 -36.94 -35.22
N GLU A 347 12.90 -37.90 -35.21
CA GLU A 347 13.04 -39.08 -34.37
C GLU A 347 13.16 -38.75 -32.88
N LYS A 348 12.52 -39.56 -32.02
CA LYS A 348 12.61 -39.48 -30.56
C LYS A 348 14.02 -39.88 -30.10
N VAL A 349 14.75 -38.94 -29.49
CA VAL A 349 15.98 -39.25 -28.74
C VAL A 349 15.66 -39.31 -27.25
N GLU A 350 15.80 -40.50 -26.67
CA GLU A 350 15.78 -40.75 -25.23
C GLU A 350 16.95 -40.03 -24.54
N THR A 351 16.64 -39.07 -23.67
CA THR A 351 17.63 -38.45 -22.79
C THR A 351 17.61 -39.14 -21.43
N LYS A 352 18.70 -39.85 -21.13
CA LYS A 352 19.01 -40.39 -19.80
C LYS A 352 19.21 -39.22 -18.83
N VAL A 353 18.45 -39.19 -17.74
CA VAL A 353 18.62 -38.26 -16.63
C VAL A 353 19.63 -38.85 -15.66
N GLU A 354 20.81 -38.23 -15.56
CA GLU A 354 21.80 -38.48 -14.52
C GLU A 354 21.47 -37.57 -13.32
N THR A 355 20.98 -38.16 -12.24
CA THR A 355 20.72 -37.48 -10.97
C THR A 355 22.04 -37.14 -10.28
N ASN A 356 22.35 -35.85 -10.19
CA ASN A 356 23.47 -35.34 -9.41
C ASN A 356 23.00 -35.04 -7.97
N GLU A 357 23.66 -35.65 -6.99
CA GLU A 357 23.34 -35.56 -5.57
C GLU A 357 23.62 -34.15 -5.01
N LYS A 358 22.65 -33.58 -4.28
CA LYS A 358 22.85 -32.31 -3.55
C LYS A 358 23.70 -32.56 -2.29
N PRO A 359 24.76 -31.77 -2.03
CA PRO A 359 25.54 -31.89 -0.79
C PRO A 359 24.72 -31.41 0.42
N GLN A 360 24.79 -32.18 1.51
CA GLN A 360 24.17 -31.88 2.80
C GLN A 360 24.90 -30.72 3.49
N ILE A 361 24.16 -29.68 3.88
CA ILE A 361 24.67 -28.54 4.66
C ILE A 361 24.68 -28.93 6.14
N GLN A 362 25.85 -28.86 6.77
CA GLN A 362 26.08 -29.11 8.19
C GLN A 362 25.90 -27.79 8.96
N TYR A 363 24.88 -27.69 9.81
CA TYR A 363 24.67 -26.52 10.66
C TYR A 363 25.61 -26.56 11.87
N VAL A 364 26.57 -25.63 11.92
CA VAL A 364 27.32 -25.31 13.14
C VAL A 364 26.48 -24.33 13.95
N GLY A 365 25.84 -24.81 15.01
CA GLY A 365 25.11 -23.95 15.93
C GLY A 365 26.09 -23.12 16.76
N GLN A 366 26.22 -21.82 16.48
CA GLN A 366 26.78 -20.88 17.44
C GLN A 366 25.69 -20.53 18.47
N SER A 367 25.89 -20.97 19.71
CA SER A 367 25.06 -20.57 20.85
C SER A 367 25.32 -19.11 21.20
N ILE A 368 24.43 -18.22 20.77
CA ILE A 368 24.44 -16.82 21.20
C ILE A 368 24.01 -16.78 22.68
N ASN A 369 24.86 -16.24 23.55
CA ASN A 369 24.62 -16.18 24.98
C ASN A 369 23.69 -14.99 25.29
N LEU A 370 22.38 -15.26 25.35
CA LEU A 370 21.31 -14.26 25.50
C LEU A 370 21.44 -13.40 26.78
N ASP A 371 22.13 -13.89 27.81
CA ASP A 371 22.27 -13.22 29.09
C ASP A 371 23.16 -11.96 29.04
N GLU A 372 24.12 -11.92 28.12
CA GLU A 372 25.01 -10.77 27.93
C GLU A 372 24.27 -9.63 27.21
N LEU A 373 23.45 -9.98 26.21
CA LEU A 373 22.61 -9.04 25.47
C LEU A 373 21.57 -8.35 26.37
N VAL A 374 20.98 -9.10 27.31
CA VAL A 374 19.99 -8.56 28.26
C VAL A 374 20.64 -7.59 29.26
N LYS A 375 21.89 -7.84 29.68
CA LYS A 375 22.65 -6.90 30.52
C LYS A 375 22.94 -5.60 29.78
N GLU A 376 23.31 -5.69 28.50
CA GLU A 376 23.60 -4.53 27.67
C GLU A 376 22.35 -3.65 27.46
N ILE A 377 21.20 -4.26 27.21
CA ILE A 377 19.91 -3.56 27.12
C ILE A 377 19.55 -2.86 28.43
N LYS A 378 19.86 -3.46 29.58
CA LYS A 378 19.57 -2.86 30.89
C LYS A 378 20.44 -1.62 31.15
N LEU A 379 21.74 -1.68 30.81
CA LEU A 379 22.66 -0.56 30.93
C LEU A 379 22.27 0.60 30.01
N LEU A 380 21.82 0.30 28.78
CA LEU A 380 21.31 1.31 27.86
C LEU A 380 20.05 2.02 28.40
N ARG A 381 19.18 1.29 29.09
CA ARG A 381 17.97 1.85 29.70
C ARG A 381 18.29 2.81 30.86
N GLU A 382 19.24 2.42 31.72
CA GLU A 382 19.72 3.27 32.82
C GLU A 382 20.42 4.54 32.31
N ALA A 383 21.19 4.44 31.21
CA ALA A 383 21.83 5.60 30.58
C ALA A 383 20.82 6.61 30.00
N ILE A 384 19.70 6.13 29.43
CA ILE A 384 18.64 6.98 28.89
C ILE A 384 17.87 7.70 30.00
N GLU A 385 17.57 7.02 31.12
CA GLU A 385 16.88 7.65 32.25
C GLU A 385 17.72 8.74 32.89
N LYS A 386 19.03 8.51 33.07
CA LYS A 386 19.94 9.51 33.63
C LYS A 386 20.03 10.78 32.77
N ASN A 387 20.12 10.62 31.44
CA ASN A 387 20.10 11.74 30.49
C ASN A 387 18.78 12.54 30.52
N ARG A 388 17.67 11.88 30.87
CA ARG A 388 16.35 12.52 30.96
C ARG A 388 16.19 13.35 32.24
N GLU A 389 16.82 12.93 33.33
CA GLU A 389 16.86 13.69 34.58
C GLU A 389 17.78 14.90 34.46
N GLU A 390 18.95 14.76 33.80
CA GLU A 390 19.88 15.88 33.56
C GLU A 390 19.23 16.99 32.72
N LYS A 391 18.46 16.64 31.67
CA LYS A 391 17.68 17.62 30.87
C LYS A 391 16.56 18.31 31.64
N LYS A 392 15.99 17.68 32.69
CA LYS A 392 14.96 18.33 33.52
C LYS A 392 15.54 19.39 34.45
N VAL A 393 16.77 19.20 34.93
CA VAL A 393 17.44 20.15 35.83
C VAL A 393 17.91 21.41 35.08
N GLU A 394 18.29 21.27 33.80
CA GLU A 394 18.72 22.38 32.95
C GLU A 394 17.56 23.34 32.61
N VAL A 395 16.37 22.79 32.33
CA VAL A 395 15.15 23.57 32.02
C VAL A 395 14.63 24.36 33.23
N VAL A 396 14.83 23.86 34.46
CA VAL A 396 14.38 24.58 35.67
C VAL A 396 15.29 25.77 36.01
N LYS A 397 16.58 25.73 35.62
CA LYS A 397 17.50 26.85 35.85
C LYS A 397 17.26 28.05 34.91
N GLU A 398 16.84 27.82 33.67
CA GLU A 398 16.59 28.90 32.70
C GLU A 398 15.32 29.73 33.00
N VAL A 399 14.33 29.16 33.71
CA VAL A 399 13.04 29.84 33.93
C VAL A 399 13.06 30.79 35.14
N THR A 400 14.08 30.72 36.01
CA THR A 400 14.08 31.49 37.27
C THR A 400 14.68 32.91 37.15
N GLU A 401 15.23 33.31 36.01
CA GLU A 401 16.03 34.54 35.90
C GLU A 401 15.41 35.72 35.14
N LYS A 402 14.14 35.68 34.72
CA LYS A 402 13.55 36.82 33.97
C LYS A 402 12.15 37.25 34.44
N GLU A 403 12.20 38.42 35.09
CA GLU A 403 11.24 39.56 34.98
C GLU A 403 10.12 39.77 36.02
N PRO A 404 9.71 41.05 36.22
CA PRO A 404 9.37 41.58 37.55
C PRO A 404 7.88 41.88 37.80
N ILE A 405 7.65 42.23 39.07
CA ILE A 405 6.42 42.49 39.81
C ILE A 405 5.60 43.68 39.28
N ILE A 406 4.27 43.50 39.12
CA ILE A 406 3.27 44.59 39.21
C ILE A 406 2.04 44.07 39.98
N GLN A 407 1.60 44.83 40.99
CA GLN A 407 0.43 44.59 41.84
C GLN A 407 -0.87 45.10 41.17
N PRO A 408 -2.06 44.51 41.43
CA PRO A 408 -3.32 45.16 41.11
C PRO A 408 -4.09 45.68 42.34
N GLU A 409 -4.77 46.79 42.10
CA GLU A 409 -5.62 47.58 42.97
C GLU A 409 -7.07 47.03 42.96
N ASN A 410 -7.77 47.21 44.08
CA ASN A 410 -9.14 46.75 44.35
C ASN A 410 -10.20 47.45 43.46
N VAL A 411 -11.39 46.83 43.30
CA VAL A 411 -12.73 47.40 43.62
C VAL A 411 -13.89 46.48 43.17
N VAL A 412 -14.63 46.03 44.20
CA VAL A 412 -16.10 45.94 44.38
C VAL A 412 -16.94 44.86 43.68
N GLN A 413 -17.65 44.16 44.57
CA GLN A 413 -18.69 43.14 44.45
C GLN A 413 -20.03 43.72 43.98
N ASP A 414 -20.87 42.88 43.37
CA ASP A 414 -22.30 42.85 43.64
C ASP A 414 -22.81 41.40 43.65
N GLU A 415 -23.59 41.10 44.69
CA GLU A 415 -24.17 39.81 45.09
C GLU A 415 -25.46 39.50 44.32
N ILE A 416 -25.69 38.21 43.96
CA ILE A 416 -27.02 37.57 43.98
C ILE A 416 -26.86 36.12 44.47
N GLU A 417 -27.61 35.79 45.53
CA GLU A 417 -27.68 34.51 46.28
C GLU A 417 -28.45 33.40 45.53
N ILE A 418 -27.90 32.16 45.49
CA ILE A 418 -28.18 30.92 46.28
C ILE A 418 -29.39 30.09 45.83
N GLU A 419 -29.11 28.83 45.43
CA GLU A 419 -29.85 27.56 45.65
C GLU A 419 -29.13 26.50 44.77
N THR A 420 -28.60 25.33 45.16
CA THR A 420 -28.74 24.41 46.31
C THR A 420 -27.56 23.40 46.32
N LEU A 421 -27.04 23.07 47.53
CA LEU A 421 -26.49 21.78 48.04
C LEU A 421 -25.23 21.16 47.36
N GLU A 422 -24.05 21.22 48.00
CA GLU A 422 -23.40 20.15 48.83
C GLU A 422 -23.05 18.90 47.99
N ASP A 423 -21.80 18.50 47.67
CA ASP A 423 -20.53 18.46 48.41
C ASP A 423 -19.33 18.53 47.45
N ALA A 424 -18.37 19.44 47.68
CA ALA A 424 -17.04 19.37 47.07
C ALA A 424 -15.97 19.99 47.99
N GLN A 425 -15.33 19.13 48.78
CA GLN A 425 -13.98 19.31 49.35
C GLN A 425 -13.27 17.99 49.03
N THR A 426 -12.09 17.89 48.43
CA THR A 426 -10.86 18.70 48.40
C THR A 426 -10.03 18.21 47.21
N MET A 427 -9.30 19.07 46.49
CA MET A 427 -7.88 18.86 46.10
C MET A 427 -7.39 19.98 45.16
N GLU A 428 -6.15 20.38 45.43
CA GLU A 428 -5.42 21.54 44.92
C GLU A 428 -5.32 21.59 43.38
N VAL A 429 -5.60 22.76 42.82
CA VAL A 429 -5.36 23.11 41.41
C VAL A 429 -3.97 23.73 41.31
N SER A 430 -3.01 22.99 40.75
CA SER A 430 -1.78 23.58 40.21
C SER A 430 -2.05 24.12 38.81
N GLN A 431 -1.61 25.34 38.57
CA GLN A 431 -1.82 26.10 37.34
C GLN A 431 -1.10 25.45 36.15
N GLN A 432 -1.83 24.94 35.15
CA GLN A 432 -1.32 24.66 33.80
C GLN A 432 -2.39 25.00 32.73
N GLU A 433 -1.92 25.48 31.58
CA GLU A 433 -2.60 26.30 30.57
C GLU A 433 -3.93 25.76 29.98
N ALA A 434 -4.89 26.68 29.79
CA ALA A 434 -6.20 26.42 29.22
C ALA A 434 -6.15 26.15 27.70
N LEU A 435 -6.92 25.17 27.22
CA LEU A 435 -7.08 24.86 25.80
C LEU A 435 -8.48 25.30 25.38
N ILE A 436 -8.57 26.42 24.66
CA ILE A 436 -9.83 27.05 24.25
C ILE A 436 -10.43 26.30 23.06
N LEU A 437 -11.63 25.74 23.22
CA LEU A 437 -12.46 25.23 22.14
C LEU A 437 -13.89 25.75 22.32
N ASN A 438 -14.31 26.65 21.43
CA ASN A 438 -15.69 27.15 21.27
C ASN A 438 -16.46 27.38 22.59
N SER A 439 -16.09 28.47 23.27
CA SER A 439 -16.87 29.15 24.33
C SER A 439 -17.17 28.40 25.64
N ALA A 440 -16.46 27.31 25.96
CA ALA A 440 -16.41 26.80 27.33
C ALA A 440 -14.98 26.34 27.69
N GLU A 441 -14.48 26.81 28.85
CA GLU A 441 -13.14 26.48 29.34
C GLU A 441 -13.16 25.14 30.09
N PHE A 442 -12.44 24.14 29.56
CA PHE A 442 -12.22 22.86 30.26
C PHE A 442 -10.83 22.85 30.88
N TYR A 443 -10.78 22.76 32.21
CA TYR A 443 -9.54 22.61 32.97
C TYR A 443 -9.34 21.14 33.35
N GLY A 444 -8.51 20.43 32.58
CA GLY A 444 -8.17 19.04 32.87
C GLY A 444 -7.32 18.36 31.80
N ASP A 445 -6.65 17.28 32.21
CA ASP A 445 -5.69 16.56 31.37
C ASP A 445 -6.39 15.76 30.24
N LYS A 446 -5.75 15.60 29.07
CA LYS A 446 -6.38 15.04 27.83
C LYS A 446 -7.02 13.64 28.00
N LYS A 447 -6.55 12.89 28.99
CA LYS A 447 -7.10 11.56 29.38
C LYS A 447 -8.38 11.67 30.20
N LEU A 448 -8.54 12.71 31.02
CA LEU A 448 -9.76 12.99 31.78
C LEU A 448 -10.88 13.43 30.85
N TYR A 449 -10.58 14.31 29.87
CA TYR A 449 -11.55 14.72 28.84
C TYR A 449 -12.14 13.52 28.09
N LYS A 450 -11.30 12.60 27.61
CA LYS A 450 -11.77 11.37 26.92
C LYS A 450 -12.58 10.43 27.82
N LYS A 451 -12.33 10.42 29.13
CA LYS A 451 -13.11 9.61 30.08
C LYS A 451 -14.47 10.24 30.36
N LEU A 452 -14.52 11.56 30.50
CA LEU A 452 -15.76 12.32 30.69
C LEU A 452 -16.65 12.20 29.45
N GLN A 453 -16.11 12.39 28.25
CA GLN A 453 -16.85 12.25 26.99
C GLN A 453 -17.46 10.85 26.83
N LYS A 454 -16.72 9.80 27.19
CA LYS A 454 -17.25 8.42 27.16
C LYS A 454 -18.35 8.18 28.20
N LYS A 455 -18.29 8.85 29.34
CA LYS A 455 -19.29 8.71 30.41
C LYS A 455 -20.57 9.47 30.07
N GLU A 456 -20.44 10.64 29.45
CA GLU A 456 -21.54 11.47 28.98
C GLU A 456 -22.24 10.82 27.77
N GLU A 457 -21.48 10.30 26.81
CA GLU A 457 -22.02 9.54 25.67
C GLU A 457 -22.71 8.23 26.11
N ALA A 458 -22.23 7.60 27.19
CA ALA A 458 -22.90 6.44 27.79
C ALA A 458 -24.21 6.84 28.49
N ALA A 459 -24.23 7.96 29.21
CA ALA A 459 -25.43 8.48 29.85
C ALA A 459 -26.49 8.94 28.83
N GLU A 460 -26.07 9.56 27.72
CA GLU A 460 -26.96 9.91 26.61
C GLU A 460 -27.54 8.67 25.91
N ARG A 461 -26.75 7.60 25.76
CA ARG A 461 -27.24 6.32 25.23
C ARG A 461 -28.23 5.66 26.18
N GLU A 462 -27.99 5.69 27.48
CA GLU A 462 -28.93 5.15 28.47
C GLU A 462 -30.23 5.97 28.50
N ALA A 463 -30.16 7.30 28.49
CA ALA A 463 -31.33 8.18 28.39
C ALA A 463 -32.09 8.00 27.05
N PHE A 464 -31.40 7.72 25.96
CA PHE A 464 -32.00 7.39 24.66
C PHE A 464 -32.72 6.03 24.69
N ILE A 465 -32.14 5.03 25.36
CA ILE A 465 -32.75 3.71 25.55
C ILE A 465 -33.96 3.81 26.49
N GLU A 466 -33.90 4.62 27.54
CA GLU A 466 -35.00 4.83 28.48
C GLU A 466 -36.16 5.58 27.83
N LYS A 467 -35.89 6.62 27.03
CA LYS A 467 -36.90 7.28 26.17
C LYS A 467 -37.53 6.32 25.14
N GLN A 468 -36.79 5.33 24.64
CA GLN A 468 -37.38 4.31 23.77
C GLN A 468 -38.26 3.31 24.54
N LYS A 469 -37.90 2.97 25.78
CA LYS A 469 -38.70 2.10 26.66
C LYS A 469 -40.00 2.77 27.12
N GLU A 470 -39.98 4.07 27.42
CA GLU A 470 -41.19 4.83 27.77
C GLU A 470 -42.17 4.96 26.58
N ASN A 471 -41.64 5.05 25.34
CA ASN A 471 -42.45 5.11 24.11
C ASN A 471 -42.94 3.74 23.61
N SER A 472 -42.59 2.63 24.27
CA SER A 472 -43.05 1.29 23.92
C SER A 472 -43.87 0.67 25.05
N THR A 473 -45.16 0.98 25.06
CA THR A 473 -46.15 0.31 25.91
C THR A 473 -46.27 -1.16 25.47
N ILE A 474 -45.57 -2.08 26.14
CA ILE A 474 -45.86 -3.51 26.03
C ILE A 474 -45.97 -4.08 27.44
N GLY A 475 -47.21 -4.24 27.89
CA GLY A 475 -47.59 -5.21 28.89
C GLY A 475 -47.78 -6.59 28.26
N VAL A 476 -47.23 -7.59 28.96
CA VAL A 476 -47.54 -9.02 29.02
C VAL A 476 -48.72 -9.50 28.14
N ASP A 477 -48.47 -10.41 27.18
CA ASP A 477 -48.83 -11.83 27.33
C ASP A 477 -48.32 -12.73 26.17
N GLN A 478 -48.36 -14.03 26.44
CA GLN A 478 -47.77 -15.18 25.74
C GLN A 478 -48.29 -15.45 24.32
N ASN A 479 -47.42 -16.11 23.54
CA ASN A 479 -47.63 -16.78 22.24
C ASN A 479 -47.87 -15.85 21.03
N ASP A 480 -46.85 -15.70 20.18
CA ASP A 480 -46.98 -15.81 18.71
C ASP A 480 -45.64 -15.55 18.01
N ASP A 481 -45.16 -16.53 17.26
CA ASP A 481 -43.95 -16.50 16.40
C ASP A 481 -44.09 -15.57 15.16
N GLU A 482 -45.03 -14.63 15.17
CA GLU A 482 -45.37 -13.81 13.99
C GLU A 482 -44.98 -12.34 14.03
N LYS A 483 -44.38 -11.83 15.12
CA LYS A 483 -43.99 -10.40 15.20
C LYS A 483 -42.52 -10.15 15.56
N LEU A 484 -41.61 -10.74 14.79
CA LEU A 484 -40.21 -10.30 14.78
C LEU A 484 -39.89 -9.55 13.47
N PRO A 485 -39.15 -8.42 13.53
CA PRO A 485 -38.77 -7.66 12.34
C PRO A 485 -38.03 -8.54 11.33
N ALA A 486 -38.28 -8.29 10.04
CA ALA A 486 -37.85 -9.15 8.92
C ALA A 486 -36.34 -9.45 8.91
N GLU A 487 -35.53 -8.54 9.45
CA GLU A 487 -34.08 -8.66 9.59
C GLU A 487 -33.67 -9.81 10.52
N VAL A 488 -34.37 -10.01 11.65
CA VAL A 488 -34.10 -11.12 12.58
C VAL A 488 -34.56 -12.46 12.00
N ARG A 489 -35.63 -12.46 11.19
CA ARG A 489 -36.08 -13.65 10.42
C ARG A 489 -35.10 -14.04 9.31
N PHE A 490 -34.43 -13.08 8.67
CA PHE A 490 -33.42 -13.32 7.64
C PHE A 490 -32.14 -13.93 8.24
N PHE A 491 -31.59 -13.32 9.29
CA PHE A 491 -30.41 -13.86 9.98
C PHE A 491 -30.67 -15.23 10.61
N GLY A 492 -31.85 -15.43 11.23
CA GLY A 492 -32.24 -16.73 11.78
C GLY A 492 -32.35 -17.84 10.73
N LYS A 493 -32.88 -17.54 9.53
CA LYS A 493 -32.98 -18.54 8.44
C LYS A 493 -31.63 -18.77 7.73
N LEU A 494 -30.79 -17.74 7.61
CA LEU A 494 -29.46 -17.83 7.00
C LEU A 494 -28.49 -18.61 7.91
N PHE A 495 -28.46 -18.34 9.21
CA PHE A 495 -27.66 -19.12 10.18
C PHE A 495 -28.13 -20.58 10.28
N LYS A 496 -29.44 -20.84 10.17
CA LYS A 496 -29.97 -22.22 10.21
C LYS A 496 -29.66 -23.00 8.94
N ARG A 497 -29.52 -22.33 7.78
CA ARG A 497 -29.06 -22.96 6.51
C ARG A 497 -27.53 -23.15 6.50
N ILE A 498 -26.75 -22.13 6.85
CA ILE A 498 -25.28 -22.19 6.91
C ILE A 498 -24.84 -23.21 7.98
N GLY A 499 -25.46 -23.19 9.16
CA GLY A 499 -25.19 -24.15 10.23
C GLY A 499 -25.51 -25.60 9.82
N LYS A 500 -26.59 -25.85 9.07
CA LYS A 500 -26.89 -27.20 8.55
C LYS A 500 -25.90 -27.67 7.50
N ILE A 501 -25.37 -26.77 6.66
CA ILE A 501 -24.38 -27.12 5.63
C ILE A 501 -23.02 -27.40 6.29
N LEU A 502 -22.56 -26.53 7.20
CA LEU A 502 -21.34 -26.75 7.97
C LEU A 502 -21.42 -28.03 8.80
N PHE A 503 -22.56 -28.31 9.45
CA PHE A 503 -22.75 -29.54 10.22
C PHE A 503 -22.69 -30.80 9.34
N LYS A 504 -23.23 -30.75 8.11
CA LYS A 504 -23.10 -31.85 7.14
C LYS A 504 -21.65 -32.06 6.68
N ILE A 505 -20.91 -30.97 6.43
CA ILE A 505 -19.49 -31.04 6.05
C ILE A 505 -18.67 -31.63 7.20
N ILE A 506 -18.90 -31.18 8.43
CA ILE A 506 -18.21 -31.69 9.63
C ILE A 506 -18.51 -33.18 9.83
N ILE A 507 -19.77 -33.61 9.64
CA ILE A 507 -20.15 -35.04 9.73
C ILE A 507 -19.42 -35.91 8.69
N ILE A 508 -19.04 -35.37 7.53
CA ILE A 508 -18.33 -36.14 6.49
C ILE A 508 -16.81 -36.08 6.70
N VAL A 509 -16.28 -34.90 7.02
CA VAL A 509 -14.83 -34.67 7.14
C VAL A 509 -14.25 -35.31 8.40
N VAL A 510 -14.97 -35.30 9.53
CA VAL A 510 -14.46 -35.85 10.79
C VAL A 510 -14.22 -37.38 10.72
N PRO A 511 -15.14 -38.21 10.18
CA PRO A 511 -14.88 -39.63 9.98
C PRO A 511 -13.72 -39.90 9.03
N ILE A 512 -13.60 -39.15 7.94
CA ILE A 512 -12.49 -39.31 6.98
C ILE A 512 -11.16 -38.99 7.65
N ALA A 513 -11.09 -37.89 8.41
CA ALA A 513 -9.91 -37.52 9.17
C ALA A 513 -9.55 -38.58 10.22
N LEU A 514 -10.54 -39.14 10.92
CA LEU A 514 -10.33 -40.25 11.88
C LEU A 514 -9.79 -41.51 11.20
N ILE A 515 -10.31 -41.88 10.03
CA ILE A 515 -9.82 -43.04 9.26
C ILE A 515 -8.38 -42.80 8.80
N LEU A 516 -8.08 -41.61 8.26
CA LEU A 516 -6.72 -41.26 7.84
C LEU A 516 -5.75 -41.25 9.03
N LEU A 517 -6.19 -40.78 10.20
CA LEU A 517 -5.40 -40.78 11.44
C LEU A 517 -5.11 -42.21 11.92
N LEU A 518 -6.09 -43.12 11.84
CA LEU A 518 -5.89 -44.53 12.17
C LEU A 518 -4.97 -45.24 11.18
N LEU A 519 -5.11 -44.98 9.87
CA LEU A 519 -4.22 -45.51 8.84
C LEU A 519 -2.78 -44.99 9.03
N PHE A 520 -2.63 -43.71 9.34
CA PHE A 520 -1.34 -43.10 9.65
C PHE A 520 -0.73 -43.69 10.92
N GLY A 521 -1.53 -43.88 11.97
CA GLY A 521 -1.12 -44.59 13.18
C GLY A 521 -0.65 -46.02 12.88
N LEU A 522 -1.35 -46.74 12.00
CA LEU A 522 -1.06 -48.13 11.66
C LEU A 522 0.22 -48.24 10.82
N LEU A 523 0.38 -47.34 9.87
CA LEU A 523 1.59 -47.21 9.06
C LEU A 523 2.81 -46.93 9.94
N THR A 524 2.70 -45.98 10.87
CA THR A 524 3.81 -45.61 11.77
C THR A 524 4.05 -46.63 12.89
N TYR A 525 3.08 -47.51 13.18
CA TYR A 525 3.24 -48.61 14.13
C TYR A 525 4.02 -49.77 13.53
N TYR A 526 3.67 -50.22 12.32
CA TYR A 526 4.33 -51.36 11.67
C TYR A 526 5.58 -50.99 10.87
N VAL A 527 5.68 -49.75 10.39
CA VAL A 527 6.79 -49.28 9.55
C VAL A 527 7.55 -48.19 10.28
N THR A 528 8.38 -48.60 11.24
CA THR A 528 9.19 -47.71 12.08
C THR A 528 10.39 -47.09 11.36
N THR A 529 10.65 -47.48 10.12
CA THR A 529 11.77 -46.98 9.31
C THR A 529 11.45 -45.71 8.51
N LEU A 530 10.20 -45.21 8.54
CA LEU A 530 9.77 -44.01 7.80
C LEU A 530 10.10 -42.72 8.57
N THR A 531 11.39 -42.38 8.65
CA THR A 531 11.88 -41.19 9.37
C THR A 531 11.33 -39.86 8.83
N PHE A 532 10.92 -39.81 7.57
CA PHE A 532 10.32 -38.59 6.99
C PHE A 532 8.95 -38.23 7.61
N LEU A 533 8.28 -39.17 8.27
CA LEU A 533 6.99 -38.94 8.94
C LEU A 533 7.14 -38.51 10.39
N ASP A 534 8.35 -38.52 10.95
CA ASP A 534 8.60 -38.18 12.35
C ASP A 534 8.20 -36.75 12.70
N GLY A 535 8.38 -35.81 11.77
CA GLY A 535 7.92 -34.42 11.94
C GLY A 535 6.39 -34.32 12.08
N ILE A 536 5.65 -35.10 11.29
CA ILE A 536 4.17 -35.15 11.36
C ILE A 536 3.74 -35.85 12.65
N LYS A 537 4.41 -36.95 13.04
CA LYS A 537 4.16 -37.65 14.30
C LYS A 537 4.36 -36.74 15.51
N ALA A 538 5.47 -36.00 15.55
CA ALA A 538 5.77 -35.05 16.63
C ALA A 538 4.74 -33.90 16.68
N ALA A 539 4.35 -33.35 15.53
CA ALA A 539 3.34 -32.30 15.46
C ALA A 539 1.97 -32.79 15.98
N LEU A 540 1.51 -33.98 15.57
CA LEU A 540 0.24 -34.55 16.01
C LEU A 540 0.26 -34.93 17.50
N ASN A 541 1.39 -35.44 18.01
CA ASN A 541 1.55 -35.75 19.43
C ASN A 541 1.57 -34.49 20.32
N ASN A 542 2.10 -33.38 19.83
CA ASN A 542 2.11 -32.10 20.58
C ASN A 542 0.78 -31.35 20.50
N LEU A 543 -0.02 -31.59 19.45
CA LEU A 543 -1.27 -30.87 19.22
C LEU A 543 -2.42 -31.36 20.12
N VAL A 544 -2.51 -32.66 20.37
CA VAL A 544 -3.61 -33.26 21.15
C VAL A 544 -3.06 -34.34 22.10
N TYR A 545 -3.36 -34.20 23.38
CA TYR A 545 -3.00 -35.18 24.42
C TYR A 545 -4.25 -35.91 24.91
N ILE A 546 -4.22 -37.24 24.91
CA ILE A 546 -5.29 -38.10 25.42
C ILE A 546 -4.69 -39.01 26.48
N GLY A 547 -5.15 -38.89 27.73
CA GLY A 547 -4.66 -39.71 28.84
C GLY A 547 -3.17 -39.52 29.15
N GLY A 548 -2.62 -38.32 28.93
CA GLY A 548 -1.21 -38.01 29.17
C GLY A 548 -0.24 -38.49 28.09
N ARG A 549 -0.75 -39.01 26.96
CA ARG A 549 0.03 -39.41 25.78
C ARG A 549 -0.34 -38.53 24.59
N GLY A 550 0.61 -38.32 23.67
CA GLY A 550 0.32 -37.67 22.39
C GLY A 550 -0.65 -38.50 21.56
N LEU A 551 -1.37 -37.86 20.63
CA LEU A 551 -2.43 -38.48 19.84
C LEU A 551 -2.02 -39.78 19.13
N ILE A 552 -0.85 -39.81 18.48
CA ILE A 552 -0.33 -40.99 17.77
C ILE A 552 0.13 -42.05 18.76
N ASP A 553 0.78 -41.65 19.85
CA ASP A 553 1.23 -42.58 20.89
C ASP A 553 0.05 -43.25 21.61
N PHE A 554 -1.06 -42.53 21.77
CA PHE A 554 -2.31 -43.08 22.26
C PHE A 554 -2.88 -44.14 21.30
N ILE A 555 -2.84 -43.90 19.99
CA ILE A 555 -3.28 -44.87 18.98
C ILE A 555 -2.36 -46.10 18.96
N HIS A 556 -1.05 -45.92 19.06
CA HIS A 556 -0.09 -47.04 19.17
C HIS A 556 -0.36 -47.89 20.41
N HIS A 557 -0.65 -47.25 21.55
CA HIS A 557 -1.07 -47.96 22.75
C HIS A 557 -2.41 -48.69 22.57
N LEU A 558 -3.36 -48.08 21.85
CA LEU A 558 -4.64 -48.72 21.54
C LEU A 558 -4.40 -49.99 20.70
N PHE A 559 -3.56 -49.93 19.66
CA PHE A 559 -3.20 -51.08 18.84
C PHE A 559 -2.52 -52.18 19.64
N ALA A 560 -1.55 -51.83 20.49
CA ALA A 560 -0.92 -52.79 21.39
C ALA A 560 -1.93 -53.44 22.35
N SER A 561 -2.92 -52.69 22.85
CA SER A 561 -3.94 -53.19 23.78
C SER A 561 -4.96 -54.16 23.15
N ILE A 562 -5.15 -54.09 21.82
CA ILE A 562 -6.03 -55.00 21.07
C ILE A 562 -5.25 -56.13 20.36
N GLY A 563 -3.96 -56.28 20.67
CA GLY A 563 -3.12 -57.36 20.16
C GLY A 563 -2.70 -57.22 18.69
N MET A 564 -2.70 -56.00 18.16
CA MET A 564 -2.14 -55.68 16.83
C MET A 564 -0.62 -55.50 16.85
#